data_AF-A0A5N1JJB6-F1
#
_entry.id   AF-A0A5N1JJB6-F1
#
_cell.length_a   1.000
_cell.length_b   1.000
_cell.length_c   1.000
_cell.angle_alpha   90.00
_cell.angle_beta   90.00
_cell.angle_gamma   90.00
#
_symmetry.space_group_name_H-M   'P 1'
#
loop_
_entity.id
_entity.type
_entity.pdbx_description
1 polymer ?
#
loop_
_entity_poly.entity_id
_entity_poly.type
_entity_poly.pdbx_seq_one_letter_code
_entity_poly.pdbx_strand_id
1 'polypeptide(L)'
;MNTTLKASLMALGMGFIMICVVDAVTPKSLLGSLMGQSGPQANVTVVVNRVDDQPITVRLSKLNGEVIASKELGEGNTVHFGLKDAVNGTYRVEVSNATTKKVKDVVLSAQKAV
;
A
#
# COMPACT_ATOMS: atom_id res chain seq x y z
N MET A 1 -8.04 -40.12 30.76
CA MET A 1 -8.84 -38.89 30.65
C MET A 1 -7.95 -37.82 30.05
N ASN A 2 -8.41 -37.25 28.93
CA ASN A 2 -7.69 -36.41 27.98
C ASN A 2 -7.01 -35.19 28.62
N THR A 3 -5.85 -34.79 28.08
CA THR A 3 -5.76 -33.57 27.26
C THR A 3 -4.39 -33.49 26.61
N THR A 4 -4.37 -33.91 25.35
CA THR A 4 -3.37 -33.52 24.36
C THR A 4 -3.36 -31.99 24.27
N LEU A 5 -2.42 -31.35 24.96
CA LEU A 5 -2.02 -30.00 24.60
C LEU A 5 -1.24 -30.14 23.29
N LYS A 6 -1.98 -30.18 22.18
CA LYS A 6 -1.46 -29.85 20.86
C LYS A 6 -0.86 -28.47 21.02
N ALA A 7 0.45 -28.41 21.25
CA ALA A 7 1.24 -27.25 20.91
C ALA A 7 1.16 -27.12 19.39
N SER A 8 0.04 -26.61 18.89
CA SER A 8 0.05 -25.90 17.63
C SER A 8 0.93 -24.69 17.90
N LEU A 9 2.22 -24.86 17.66
CA LEU A 9 3.10 -23.76 17.32
C LEU A 9 2.38 -23.09 16.15
N MET A 10 1.59 -22.06 16.47
CA MET A 10 0.87 -21.22 15.53
C MET A 10 1.86 -20.97 14.42
N ALA A 11 1.57 -21.56 13.24
CA ALA A 11 2.42 -21.42 12.08
C ALA A 11 2.76 -19.94 11.99
N LEU A 12 4.04 -19.60 12.19
CA LEU A 12 4.56 -18.29 11.86
C LEU A 12 4.15 -18.11 10.40
N GLY A 13 3.07 -17.34 10.21
CA GLY A 13 2.38 -17.23 8.94
C GLY A 13 3.35 -16.69 7.92
N MET A 14 4.00 -17.60 7.19
CA MET A 14 4.84 -17.35 6.03
C MET A 14 3.93 -16.97 4.84
N GLY A 15 2.91 -16.14 5.09
CA GLY A 15 2.16 -15.45 4.05
C GLY A 15 2.83 -14.10 3.90
N PHE A 16 3.60 -13.98 2.80
CA PHE A 16 4.24 -12.82 2.20
C PHE A 16 4.72 -11.65 3.09
N ILE A 17 5.86 -11.08 2.73
CA ILE A 17 6.36 -9.83 3.33
C ILE A 17 5.95 -8.66 2.44
N MET A 18 5.39 -7.63 3.07
CA MET A 18 4.96 -6.41 2.40
C MET A 18 5.93 -5.26 2.73
N ILE A 19 6.46 -4.62 1.71
CA ILE A 19 7.31 -3.43 1.79
C ILE A 19 6.61 -2.31 1.00
N CYS A 20 6.46 -1.14 1.62
CA CYS A 20 5.91 0.03 0.96
C CYS A 20 6.96 1.13 0.87
N VAL A 21 7.16 1.63 -0.32
CA VAL A 21 7.98 2.82 -0.60
C VAL A 21 7.04 3.91 -1.10
N VAL A 22 7.13 5.06 -0.45
CA VAL A 22 6.44 6.28 -0.89
C VAL A 22 7.51 7.20 -1.45
N ASP A 23 7.35 7.61 -2.70
CA ASP A 23 8.12 8.75 -3.21
C ASP A 23 7.33 10.02 -2.91
N ALA A 24 7.97 10.95 -2.19
CA ALA A 24 7.35 12.20 -1.82
C ALA A 24 7.02 12.98 -3.10
N VAL A 25 5.83 13.59 -3.08
CA VAL A 25 5.24 14.29 -4.21
C VAL A 25 6.25 15.13 -4.94
N THR A 26 6.41 14.89 -6.24
CA THR A 26 7.08 15.86 -7.12
C THR A 26 6.08 16.99 -7.33
N PRO A 27 6.30 18.21 -6.78
CA PRO A 27 5.50 19.35 -7.22
C PRO A 27 5.76 19.49 -8.72
N LYS A 28 4.72 19.36 -9.54
CA LYS A 28 4.88 19.59 -10.98
C LYS A 28 5.39 21.01 -11.16
N SER A 29 6.55 21.08 -11.82
CA SER A 29 7.36 22.24 -12.15
C SER A 29 6.58 23.54 -12.35
N LEU A 30 7.20 24.68 -12.02
CA LEU A 30 6.71 26.07 -12.13
C LEU A 30 5.76 26.36 -13.32
N LEU A 31 5.98 25.70 -14.45
CA LEU A 31 5.15 25.80 -15.67
C LEU A 31 3.71 25.30 -15.48
N GLY A 32 3.45 24.30 -14.63
CA GLY A 32 2.10 23.84 -14.29
C GLY A 32 1.34 24.80 -13.37
N SER A 33 2.05 25.53 -12.51
CA SER A 33 1.49 26.60 -11.68
C SER A 33 1.01 27.79 -12.51
N LEU A 34 1.67 28.08 -13.62
CA LEU A 34 1.30 29.16 -14.54
C LEU A 34 0.08 28.81 -15.42
N MET A 35 -0.21 27.52 -15.59
CA MET A 35 -1.36 27.03 -16.39
C MET A 35 -2.56 26.58 -15.53
N GLY A 36 -2.55 26.83 -14.22
CA GLY A 36 -3.68 26.51 -13.34
C GLY A 36 -3.88 25.02 -13.04
N GLN A 37 -2.91 24.15 -13.37
CA GLN A 37 -2.96 22.72 -13.07
C GLN A 37 -1.74 22.30 -12.25
N SER A 38 -1.83 22.50 -10.93
CA SER A 38 -0.83 22.02 -9.97
C SER A 38 -1.53 21.30 -8.82
N GLY A 39 -1.94 20.06 -9.07
CA GLY A 39 -2.39 19.13 -8.03
C GLY A 39 -1.19 18.34 -7.49
N PRO A 40 -1.07 18.11 -6.16
CA PRO A 40 -0.01 17.29 -5.60
C PRO A 40 -0.11 15.84 -6.13
N GLN A 41 0.97 15.32 -6.69
CA GLN A 41 1.03 13.94 -7.21
C GLN A 41 1.94 13.06 -6.35
N ALA A 42 1.41 12.05 -5.67
CA ALA A 42 2.20 11.08 -4.90
C ALA A 42 2.26 9.74 -5.64
N ASN A 43 3.39 9.03 -5.51
CA ASN A 43 3.52 7.67 -5.99
C ASN A 43 3.76 6.73 -4.81
N VAL A 44 2.91 5.72 -4.67
CA VAL A 44 3.07 4.65 -3.68
C VAL A 44 3.42 3.37 -4.41
N THR A 45 4.59 2.85 -4.13
CA THR A 45 5.06 1.56 -4.63
C THR A 45 4.96 0.53 -3.51
N VAL A 46 4.24 -0.55 -3.77
CA VAL A 46 4.07 -1.67 -2.84
C VAL A 46 4.77 -2.87 -3.45
N VAL A 47 5.79 -3.36 -2.77
CA VAL A 47 6.50 -4.59 -3.12
C VAL A 47 6.04 -5.68 -2.16
N VAL A 48 5.57 -6.79 -2.71
CA VAL A 48 5.08 -7.94 -1.97
C VAL A 48 5.97 -9.13 -2.34
N ASN A 49 6.71 -9.63 -1.36
CA ASN A 49 7.46 -10.86 -1.49
C ASN A 49 6.54 -12.03 -1.15
N ARG A 50 6.05 -12.74 -2.18
CA ARG A 50 5.13 -13.88 -2.06
C ARG A 50 5.86 -15.21 -2.22
N VAL A 51 5.34 -16.23 -1.56
CA VAL A 51 5.90 -17.60 -1.58
C VAL A 51 5.27 -18.44 -2.71
N ASP A 52 4.07 -18.04 -3.16
CA ASP A 52 3.32 -18.66 -4.24
C ASP A 52 2.65 -17.59 -5.11
N ASP A 53 2.14 -18.00 -6.27
CA ASP A 53 1.45 -17.12 -7.22
C ASP A 53 -0.06 -16.99 -6.95
N GLN A 54 -0.50 -17.19 -5.70
CA GLN A 54 -1.91 -16.93 -5.39
C GLN A 54 -2.24 -15.45 -5.62
N PRO A 55 -3.42 -15.14 -6.19
CA PRO A 55 -3.87 -13.76 -6.34
C PRO A 55 -3.89 -13.04 -5.00
N ILE A 56 -3.28 -11.85 -4.97
CA ILE A 56 -3.35 -10.94 -3.83
C ILE A 56 -4.07 -9.66 -4.23
N THR A 57 -4.78 -9.08 -3.29
CA THR A 57 -5.37 -7.74 -3.43
C THR A 57 -4.54 -6.76 -2.63
N VAL A 58 -4.08 -5.70 -3.29
CA VAL A 58 -3.41 -4.56 -2.67
C VAL A 58 -4.38 -3.39 -2.65
N ARG A 59 -4.71 -2.90 -1.45
CA ARG A 59 -5.63 -1.81 -1.23
C ARG A 59 -4.92 -0.64 -0.56
N LEU A 60 -5.15 0.56 -1.07
CA LEU A 60 -4.69 1.81 -0.49
C LEU A 60 -5.91 2.61 -0.02
N SER A 61 -5.90 3.00 1.24
CA SER A 61 -7.01 3.71 1.89
C SER A 61 -6.49 4.86 2.76
N LYS A 62 -7.35 5.84 3.04
CA LYS A 62 -7.10 6.83 4.09
C LYS A 62 -7.28 6.15 5.46
N LEU A 63 -6.77 6.78 6.52
CA LEU A 63 -6.92 6.24 7.88
C LEU A 63 -8.38 6.12 8.35
N ASN A 64 -9.29 6.93 7.80
CA ASN A 64 -10.74 6.84 8.06
C ASN A 64 -11.42 5.63 7.37
N GLY A 65 -10.68 4.81 6.62
CA GLY A 65 -11.19 3.64 5.91
C GLY A 65 -11.65 3.88 4.48
N GLU A 66 -11.65 5.13 4.00
CA GLU A 66 -11.98 5.45 2.60
C GLU A 66 -10.96 4.83 1.66
N VAL A 67 -11.41 3.97 0.75
CA VAL A 67 -10.55 3.31 -0.24
C VAL A 67 -10.29 4.27 -1.39
N ILE A 68 -9.01 4.51 -1.66
CA ILE A 68 -8.57 5.43 -2.72
C ILE A 68 -8.17 4.65 -3.97
N ALA A 69 -7.53 3.50 -3.77
CA ALA A 69 -7.13 2.62 -4.87
C ALA A 69 -7.13 1.16 -4.41
N SER A 70 -7.38 0.26 -5.35
CA SER A 70 -7.30 -1.18 -5.14
C SER A 70 -6.80 -1.83 -6.43
N LYS A 71 -5.93 -2.82 -6.31
CA LYS A 71 -5.44 -3.60 -7.45
C LYS A 71 -5.26 -5.05 -7.05
N GLU A 72 -5.80 -5.96 -7.85
CA GLU A 72 -5.50 -7.37 -7.76
C GLU A 72 -4.22 -7.69 -8.54
N LEU A 73 -3.42 -8.60 -8.00
CA LEU A 73 -2.10 -8.95 -8.47
C LEU A 73 -2.04 -10.47 -8.63
N GLY A 74 -2.39 -10.95 -9.83
CA GLY A 74 -2.32 -12.37 -10.21
C GLY A 74 -0.88 -12.86 -10.36
N GLU A 75 -0.04 -12.13 -11.09
CA GLU A 75 1.38 -12.45 -11.32
C GLU A 75 2.28 -11.24 -11.01
N GLY A 76 3.52 -11.49 -10.57
CA GLY A 76 4.53 -10.45 -10.25
C GLY A 76 4.44 -9.94 -8.81
N ASN A 77 5.28 -8.99 -8.41
CA ASN A 77 5.49 -8.66 -6.98
C ASN A 77 5.32 -7.18 -6.63
N THR A 78 4.95 -6.34 -7.59
CA THR A 78 4.98 -4.89 -7.39
C THR A 78 3.67 -4.24 -7.87
N VAL A 79 3.12 -3.34 -7.06
CA VAL A 79 2.02 -2.44 -7.42
C VAL A 79 2.48 -1.00 -7.33
N HIS A 80 2.13 -0.21 -8.33
CA HIS A 80 2.29 1.23 -8.32
C HIS A 80 0.93 1.91 -8.29
N PHE A 81 0.72 2.78 -7.30
CA PHE A 81 -0.42 3.68 -7.22
C PHE A 81 0.04 5.11 -7.48
N GLY A 82 -0.43 5.70 -8.59
CA GLY A 82 -0.30 7.12 -8.84
C GLY A 82 -1.51 7.86 -8.27
N LEU A 83 -1.29 8.67 -7.24
CA LEU A 83 -2.33 9.46 -6.60
C LEU A 83 -2.31 10.88 -7.16
N LYS A 84 -3.36 11.23 -7.90
CA LYS A 84 -3.66 12.63 -8.24
C LYS A 84 -4.31 13.27 -7.01
N ASP A 85 -3.88 14.48 -6.67
CA ASP A 85 -4.39 15.25 -5.54
C ASP A 85 -4.17 14.54 -4.19
N ALA A 86 -3.01 13.92 -4.02
CA ALA A 86 -2.63 13.29 -2.77
C ALA A 86 -2.54 14.34 -1.65
N VAL A 87 -3.30 14.13 -0.59
CA VAL A 87 -3.31 15.01 0.59
C VAL A 87 -2.22 14.55 1.56
N ASN A 88 -1.63 15.50 2.29
CA ASN A 88 -0.72 15.17 3.36
C ASN A 88 -1.44 14.39 4.44
N GLY A 89 -0.90 13.23 4.82
CA GLY A 89 -1.53 12.43 5.87
C GLY A 89 -1.03 11.01 5.93
N THR A 90 -1.66 10.25 6.83
CA THR A 90 -1.40 8.82 6.96
C THR A 90 -2.39 8.04 6.13
N TYR A 91 -1.85 7.16 5.31
CA TYR A 91 -2.57 6.24 4.44
C TYR A 91 -2.28 4.82 4.91
N ARG A 92 -3.25 3.94 4.70
CA ARG A 92 -3.18 2.54 5.05
C ARG A 92 -3.10 1.71 3.78
N VAL A 93 -2.00 0.99 3.65
CA VAL A 93 -1.82 -0.02 2.60
C VAL A 93 -2.14 -1.38 3.22
N GLU A 94 -2.98 -2.15 2.54
CA GLU A 94 -3.37 -3.50 2.91
C GLU A 94 -3.04 -4.44 1.77
N VAL A 95 -2.43 -5.58 2.09
CA VAL A 95 -2.20 -6.67 1.15
C VAL A 95 -2.87 -7.91 1.72
N SER A 96 -3.77 -8.51 0.97
CA SER A 96 -4.53 -9.68 1.42
C SER A 96 -4.73 -10.71 0.32
N ASN A 97 -4.75 -11.98 0.69
CA ASN A 97 -5.30 -13.07 -0.12
C ASN A 97 -6.42 -13.78 0.67
N ALA A 98 -6.82 -14.98 0.23
CA ALA A 98 -7.86 -15.76 0.89
C ALA A 98 -7.56 -16.15 2.35
N THR A 99 -6.29 -16.22 2.74
CA THR A 99 -5.86 -16.78 4.03
C THR A 99 -5.13 -15.80 4.93
N THR A 100 -4.56 -14.73 4.36
CA THR A 100 -3.65 -13.84 5.08
C THR A 100 -3.88 -12.38 4.71
N LYS A 101 -3.60 -11.51 5.67
CA LYS A 101 -3.72 -10.06 5.56
C LYS A 101 -2.54 -9.39 6.25
N LYS A 102 -1.93 -8.42 5.58
CA LYS A 102 -0.88 -7.54 6.10
C LYS A 102 -1.30 -6.10 5.89
N VAL A 103 -0.98 -5.25 6.86
CA VAL A 103 -1.33 -3.83 6.84
C VAL A 103 -0.11 -3.02 7.21
N LYS A 104 0.14 -1.93 6.49
CA LYS A 104 1.19 -0.96 6.77
C LYS A 104 0.64 0.45 6.61
N ASP A 105 0.81 1.24 7.66
CA ASP A 105 0.53 2.67 7.59
C ASP A 105 1.75 3.40 7.00
N VAL A 106 1.51 4.29 6.04
CA VAL A 106 2.51 5.08 5.32
C VAL A 106 2.11 6.55 5.37
N VAL A 107 3.09 7.42 5.59
CA VAL A 107 2.85 8.87 5.59
C VAL A 107 3.13 9.41 4.21
N LEU A 108 2.12 10.01 3.58
CA LEU A 108 2.29 10.80 2.37
C LEU A 108 2.52 12.24 2.80
N SER A 109 3.69 12.76 2.49
CA SER A 109 4.01 14.17 2.59
C SER A 109 4.13 14.74 1.19
N ALA A 110 3.04 15.33 0.70
CA ALA A 110 3.10 16.24 -0.43
C ALA A 110 3.90 17.47 -0.03
N GLN A 111 5.05 17.65 -0.68
CA GLN A 111 5.76 18.91 -0.61
C GLN A 111 4.87 19.95 -1.27
N LYS A 112 4.49 20.96 -0.48
CA LYS A 112 3.81 22.16 -1.00
C LYS A 112 4.72 22.75 -2.07
N ALA A 113 4.22 22.96 -3.27
CA ALA A 113 4.92 23.79 -4.25
C ALA A 113 5.14 25.16 -3.60
N VAL A 114 6.42 25.52 -3.41
CA VAL A 114 6.83 26.85 -2.93
C VAL A 114 6.67 27.85 -4.06
#